data_AF-A0A1B9M178-F1
#
_entry.id   AF-A0A1B9M178-F1
#
_cell.length_a   1.000
_cell.length_b   1.000
_cell.length_c   1.000
_cell.angle_alpha   90.00
_cell.angle_beta   90.00
_cell.angle_gamma   90.00
#
_symmetry.space_group_name_H-M   'P 1'
#
loop_
_entity.id
_entity.type
_entity.pdbx_description
1 polymer ?
#
loop_
_entity_poly.entity_id
_entity_poly.type
_entity_poly.pdbx_seq_one_letter_code
_entity_poly.pdbx_strand_id
1 'polypeptide(L)'
;MLIIFLLILILGWLFFSYNKLRGLAENVKQKQSNIYVTIKKRHDIAQRLSDIASSYGDHEKLTHFNITESDSVASANVAASETSRVIGNVQMLANRFPDLKANSTYQQLMVQLDEIENTILKRREAYNAAVQVYNSTRGSIPHLFYASKLGFVEATYFEVDENGIEQLSSFKTDDGKILRDTMGRMASVATENVKKIKGKTDNNTDEEANQ
;
A
#
# COMPACT_ATOMS: atom_id res chain seq x y z
N MET A 1 8.85 16.94 40.60
CA MET A 1 9.57 15.80 39.97
C MET A 1 8.65 14.67 39.49
N LEU A 2 7.82 14.06 40.34
CA LEU A 2 7.06 12.83 39.99
C LEU A 2 6.22 12.96 38.69
N ILE A 3 5.51 14.09 38.49
CA ILE A 3 4.76 14.38 37.25
C ILE A 3 5.66 14.42 36.00
N ILE A 4 6.87 14.99 36.11
CA ILE A 4 7.83 15.10 35.00
C ILE A 4 8.36 13.72 34.63
N PHE A 5 8.66 12.88 35.63
CA PHE A 5 9.09 11.50 35.42
C PHE A 5 8.01 10.66 34.73
N LEU A 6 6.75 10.79 35.17
CA LEU A 6 5.61 10.13 34.54
C LEU A 6 5.41 10.57 33.08
N LEU A 7 5.56 11.86 32.79
CA LEU A 7 5.47 12.41 31.43
C LEU A 7 6.57 11.82 30.51
N ILE A 8 7.81 11.72 31.00
CA ILE A 8 8.93 11.14 30.25
C ILE A 8 8.67 9.66 29.93
N LEU A 9 8.16 8.88 30.89
CA LEU A 9 7.77 7.48 30.65
C LEU A 9 6.68 7.35 29.59
N ILE A 10 5.65 8.20 29.62
CA ILE A 10 4.57 8.22 28.63
C ILE A 10 5.12 8.56 27.22
N LEU A 11 5.99 9.56 27.11
CA LEU A 11 6.60 9.96 25.84
C LEU A 11 7.52 8.87 25.27
N GLY A 12 8.33 8.23 26.11
CA GLY A 12 9.15 7.09 25.71
C GLY A 12 8.31 5.91 25.23
N TRP A 13 7.24 5.57 25.96
CA TRP A 13 6.30 4.52 25.57
C TRP A 13 5.62 4.84 24.22
N LEU A 14 5.17 6.08 24.02
CA LEU A 14 4.55 6.54 22.78
C LEU A 14 5.50 6.43 21.58
N PHE A 15 6.79 6.71 21.78
CA PHE A 15 7.83 6.57 20.75
C PHE A 15 8.00 5.11 20.29
N PHE A 16 8.10 4.15 21.22
CA PHE A 16 8.19 2.73 20.85
C PHE A 16 6.91 2.25 20.15
N SER A 17 5.74 2.68 20.63
CA SER A 17 4.46 2.34 20.02
C SER A 17 4.30 2.89 18.59
N TYR A 18 4.65 4.16 18.35
CA TYR A 18 4.64 4.77 17.02
C TYR A 18 5.52 3.99 16.04
N ASN A 19 6.74 3.64 16.44
CA ASN A 19 7.66 2.88 15.59
C ASN A 19 7.14 1.46 15.29
N LYS A 20 6.50 0.78 16.26
CA LYS A 20 5.82 -0.51 16.03
C LYS A 20 4.72 -0.38 14.98
N LEU A 21 3.83 0.60 15.12
CA LEU A 21 2.70 0.78 14.20
C LEU A 21 3.16 1.19 12.80
N ARG A 22 4.22 2.01 12.70
CA ARG A 22 4.91 2.34 11.44
C ARG A 22 5.54 1.11 10.78
N GLY A 23 6.20 0.25 11.54
CA GLY A 23 6.76 -1.00 11.01
C GLY A 23 5.69 -1.94 10.44
N LEU A 24 4.52 -2.04 11.10
CA LEU A 24 3.38 -2.80 10.60
C LEU A 24 2.77 -2.17 9.33
N ALA A 25 2.58 -0.85 9.31
CA ALA A 25 2.10 -0.13 8.12
C ALA A 25 3.04 -0.33 6.92
N GLU A 26 4.35 -0.26 7.14
CA GLU A 26 5.35 -0.50 6.09
C GLU A 26 5.33 -1.96 5.61
N ASN A 27 5.08 -2.92 6.49
CA ASN A 27 4.91 -4.32 6.09
C ASN A 27 3.69 -4.50 5.16
N VAL A 28 2.55 -3.87 5.47
CA VAL A 28 1.36 -3.88 4.58
C VAL A 28 1.69 -3.30 3.20
N LYS A 29 2.34 -2.13 3.14
CA LYS A 29 2.79 -1.51 1.87
C LYS A 29 3.73 -2.43 1.08
N GLN A 30 4.70 -3.06 1.76
CA GLN A 30 5.62 -4.01 1.15
C GLN A 30 4.88 -5.23 0.57
N LYS A 31 3.88 -5.78 1.27
CA LYS A 31 3.06 -6.89 0.75
C LYS A 31 2.20 -6.46 -0.43
N GLN A 32 1.66 -5.24 -0.42
CA GLN A 32 0.92 -4.65 -1.54
C GLN A 32 1.79 -4.49 -2.79
N SER A 33 2.96 -3.86 -2.68
CA SER A 33 3.91 -3.71 -3.80
C SER A 33 4.31 -5.07 -4.38
N ASN A 34 4.50 -6.06 -3.50
CA ASN A 34 4.74 -7.45 -3.90
C ASN A 34 3.59 -8.09 -4.70
N ILE A 35 2.33 -7.76 -4.43
CA ILE A 35 1.19 -8.20 -5.27
C ILE A 35 1.25 -7.49 -6.63
N TYR A 36 1.40 -6.16 -6.65
CA TYR A 36 1.43 -5.37 -7.88
C TYR A 36 2.46 -5.85 -8.90
N VAL A 37 3.71 -6.08 -8.47
CA VAL A 37 4.78 -6.62 -9.34
C VAL A 37 4.43 -8.00 -9.89
N THR A 38 3.62 -8.78 -9.18
CA THR A 38 3.21 -10.13 -9.60
C THR A 38 2.05 -10.07 -10.61
N ILE A 39 1.08 -9.17 -10.41
CA ILE A 39 0.03 -8.87 -11.39
C ILE A 39 0.64 -8.33 -12.70
N LYS A 40 1.65 -7.46 -12.63
CA LYS A 40 2.37 -6.98 -13.82
C LYS A 40 3.03 -8.13 -14.59
N LYS A 41 3.73 -9.04 -13.91
CA LYS A 41 4.30 -10.25 -14.55
C LYS A 41 3.25 -11.14 -15.20
N ARG A 42 2.09 -11.34 -14.57
CA ARG A 42 0.96 -12.07 -15.15
C ARG A 42 0.46 -11.41 -16.44
N HIS A 43 0.36 -10.08 -16.45
CA HIS A 43 0.03 -9.32 -17.65
C HIS A 43 1.08 -9.50 -18.75
N ASP A 44 2.38 -9.40 -18.42
CA ASP A 44 3.48 -9.60 -19.38
C ASP A 44 3.46 -11.02 -20.00
N ILE A 45 3.14 -12.05 -19.21
CA ILE A 45 2.95 -13.43 -19.69
C ILE A 45 1.75 -13.51 -20.64
N ALA A 46 0.61 -12.89 -20.30
CA ALA A 46 -0.59 -12.89 -21.13
C ALA A 46 -0.40 -12.13 -22.46
N GLN A 47 0.36 -11.03 -22.47
CA GLN A 47 0.73 -10.32 -23.70
C GLN A 47 1.59 -11.23 -24.61
N ARG A 48 2.62 -11.90 -24.06
CA ARG A 48 3.45 -12.85 -24.84
C ARG A 48 2.65 -14.06 -25.35
N LEU A 49 1.67 -14.55 -24.59
CA LEU A 49 0.72 -15.57 -25.01
C LEU A 49 -0.17 -15.09 -26.16
N SER A 50 -0.66 -13.85 -26.07
CA SER A 50 -1.40 -13.14 -27.12
C SER A 50 -0.58 -13.01 -28.41
N ASP A 51 0.69 -12.58 -28.32
CA ASP A 51 1.56 -12.40 -29.48
C ASP A 51 1.75 -13.71 -30.26
N ILE A 52 2.00 -14.81 -29.56
CA ILE A 52 2.11 -16.14 -30.18
C ILE A 52 0.77 -16.54 -30.81
N ALA A 53 -0.33 -16.40 -30.07
CA ALA A 53 -1.67 -16.72 -30.56
C ALA A 53 -2.04 -15.94 -31.83
N SER A 54 -1.65 -14.66 -31.92
CA SER A 54 -1.92 -13.77 -33.06
C SER A 54 -1.28 -14.21 -34.38
N SER A 55 -0.33 -15.16 -34.34
CA SER A 55 0.27 -15.77 -35.53
C SER A 55 -0.52 -16.95 -36.11
N TYR A 56 -1.53 -17.45 -35.38
CA TYR A 56 -2.36 -18.60 -35.78
C TYR A 56 -3.83 -18.25 -36.10
N GLY A 57 -4.22 -16.99 -35.99
CA GLY A 57 -5.58 -16.52 -36.31
C GLY A 57 -5.56 -15.14 -36.97
N ASP A 58 -6.71 -14.68 -37.46
CA ASP A 58 -6.84 -13.31 -37.98
C ASP A 58 -6.45 -12.30 -36.90
N HIS A 59 -5.73 -11.24 -37.29
CA HIS A 59 -5.18 -10.22 -36.39
C HIS A 59 -6.26 -9.35 -35.71
N GLU A 60 -7.06 -9.92 -34.81
CA GLU A 60 -7.62 -9.14 -33.73
C GLU A 60 -6.45 -8.57 -32.92
N LYS A 61 -6.31 -7.24 -32.95
CA LYS A 61 -5.40 -6.49 -32.07
C LYS A 61 -5.82 -6.74 -30.62
N LEU A 62 -5.33 -7.83 -30.03
CA LEU A 62 -5.33 -8.03 -28.59
C LEU A 62 -4.58 -6.85 -28.00
N THR A 63 -5.33 -5.98 -27.34
CA THR A 63 -4.91 -4.62 -27.01
C THR A 63 -3.65 -4.63 -26.15
N HIS A 64 -2.56 -4.08 -26.68
CA HIS A 64 -1.42 -3.69 -25.87
C HIS A 64 -1.86 -2.56 -24.94
N PHE A 65 -1.81 -2.82 -23.63
CA PHE A 65 -2.05 -1.82 -22.61
C PHE A 65 -0.74 -1.57 -21.87
N ASN A 66 -0.29 -0.32 -21.88
CA ASN A 66 0.77 0.08 -20.97
C ASN A 66 0.18 0.23 -19.58
N ILE A 67 0.58 -0.64 -18.65
CA ILE A 67 0.58 -0.31 -17.23
C ILE A 67 1.61 0.81 -17.06
N THR A 68 1.16 2.04 -17.29
CA THR A 68 1.94 3.26 -17.04
C THR A 68 2.43 3.23 -15.61
N GLU A 69 3.67 3.66 -15.39
CA GLU A 69 4.41 3.63 -14.12
C GLU A 69 3.81 4.50 -12.99
N SER A 70 2.57 4.96 -13.16
CA SER A 70 1.75 5.42 -12.05
C SER A 70 1.35 4.20 -11.23
N ASP A 71 1.90 4.09 -10.00
CA ASP A 71 1.58 3.10 -8.95
C ASP A 71 0.12 3.18 -8.43
N SER A 72 -0.83 3.50 -9.30
CA SER A 72 -2.25 3.50 -8.98
C SER A 72 -2.73 2.06 -8.89
N VAL A 73 -3.31 1.69 -7.76
CA VAL A 73 -3.94 0.39 -7.61
C VAL A 73 -5.13 0.20 -8.59
N ALA A 74 -5.73 1.30 -9.05
CA ALA A 74 -6.74 1.28 -10.11
C ALA A 74 -6.21 0.72 -11.44
N SER A 75 -5.02 1.10 -11.90
CA SER A 75 -4.42 0.55 -13.13
C SER A 75 -4.08 -0.94 -12.99
N ALA A 76 -3.71 -1.39 -11.80
CA ALA A 76 -3.49 -2.81 -11.50
C ALA A 76 -4.79 -3.64 -11.63
N ASN A 77 -5.91 -3.15 -11.11
CA ASN A 77 -7.20 -3.83 -11.16
C ASN A 77 -7.75 -3.92 -12.61
N VAL A 78 -7.62 -2.83 -13.38
CA VAL A 78 -7.98 -2.82 -14.82
C VAL A 78 -7.12 -3.84 -15.58
N ALA A 79 -5.80 -3.78 -15.41
CA ALA A 79 -4.88 -4.71 -16.06
C ALA A 79 -5.18 -6.17 -15.67
N ALA A 80 -5.52 -6.48 -14.42
CA ALA A 80 -5.88 -7.83 -13.98
C ALA A 80 -7.13 -8.37 -14.70
N SER A 81 -8.17 -7.55 -14.85
CA SER A 81 -9.40 -7.89 -15.57
C SER A 81 -9.14 -8.14 -17.07
N GLU A 82 -8.42 -7.22 -17.72
CA GLU A 82 -8.07 -7.34 -19.15
C GLU A 82 -7.17 -8.54 -19.44
N THR A 83 -6.22 -8.82 -18.55
CA THR A 83 -5.32 -9.98 -18.60
C THR A 83 -6.13 -11.28 -18.59
N SER A 84 -7.12 -11.41 -17.71
CA SER A 84 -8.00 -12.59 -17.66
C SER A 84 -8.78 -12.78 -18.96
N ARG A 85 -9.27 -11.68 -19.58
CA ARG A 85 -9.93 -11.73 -20.90
C ARG A 85 -8.99 -12.19 -22.01
N VAL A 86 -7.75 -11.68 -22.04
CA VAL A 86 -6.74 -12.08 -23.03
C VAL A 86 -6.40 -13.56 -22.90
N ILE A 87 -6.19 -14.07 -21.67
CA ILE A 87 -5.92 -15.49 -21.41
C ILE A 87 -7.07 -16.37 -21.91
N GLY A 88 -8.33 -16.00 -21.63
CA GLY A 88 -9.51 -16.73 -22.11
C GLY A 88 -9.60 -16.80 -23.63
N ASN A 89 -9.35 -15.69 -24.33
CA ASN A 89 -9.31 -15.64 -25.79
C ASN A 89 -8.19 -16.52 -26.37
N VAL A 90 -6.99 -16.47 -25.77
CA VAL A 90 -5.85 -17.30 -26.18
C VAL A 90 -6.14 -18.79 -25.99
N GLN A 91 -6.76 -19.18 -24.87
CA GLN A 91 -7.16 -20.57 -24.62
C GLN A 91 -8.25 -21.05 -25.59
N MET A 92 -9.20 -20.18 -25.96
CA MET A 92 -10.19 -20.46 -27.00
C MET A 92 -9.51 -20.71 -28.35
N LEU A 93 -8.55 -19.86 -28.72
CA LEU A 93 -7.80 -20.01 -29.97
C LEU A 93 -6.97 -21.30 -29.98
N ALA A 94 -6.29 -21.64 -28.89
CA ALA A 94 -5.53 -22.89 -28.77
C ALA A 94 -6.41 -24.16 -28.85
N ASN A 95 -7.70 -24.08 -28.51
CA ASN A 95 -8.63 -25.19 -28.73
C ASN A 95 -9.12 -25.28 -30.18
N ARG A 96 -9.17 -24.17 -30.93
CA ARG A 96 -9.48 -24.15 -32.37
C ARG A 96 -8.28 -24.51 -33.26
N PHE A 97 -7.07 -24.21 -32.82
CA PHE A 97 -5.82 -24.40 -33.57
C PHE A 97 -4.84 -25.31 -32.80
N PRO A 98 -4.85 -26.63 -33.06
CA PRO A 98 -3.99 -27.59 -32.35
C PRO A 98 -2.49 -27.27 -32.42
N ASP A 99 -2.01 -26.67 -33.51
CA ASP A 99 -0.60 -26.31 -33.71
C ASP A 99 -0.14 -25.21 -32.74
N LEU A 100 -1.03 -24.28 -32.36
CA LEU A 100 -0.77 -23.30 -31.30
C LEU A 100 -0.66 -24.00 -29.93
N LYS A 101 -1.51 -24.98 -29.67
CA LYS A 101 -1.49 -25.77 -28.42
C LYS A 101 -0.26 -26.69 -28.33
N ALA A 102 0.27 -27.12 -29.48
CA ALA A 102 1.51 -27.89 -29.60
C ALA A 102 2.78 -27.01 -29.58
N ASN A 103 2.65 -25.68 -29.72
CA ASN A 103 3.78 -24.76 -29.70
C ASN A 103 4.47 -24.80 -28.31
N SER A 104 5.77 -25.08 -28.28
CA SER A 104 6.54 -25.26 -27.05
C SER A 104 6.62 -23.98 -26.22
N THR A 105 6.71 -22.81 -26.85
CA THR A 105 6.73 -21.50 -26.16
C THR A 105 5.37 -21.20 -25.53
N TYR A 106 4.26 -21.53 -26.20
CA TYR A 106 2.91 -21.43 -25.64
C TYR A 106 2.77 -22.30 -24.38
N GLN A 107 3.22 -23.56 -24.45
CA GLN A 107 3.16 -24.49 -23.32
C GLN A 107 4.00 -23.98 -22.12
N GLN A 108 5.22 -23.51 -22.37
CA GLN A 108 6.09 -22.92 -21.34
C GLN A 108 5.46 -21.69 -20.67
N LEU A 109 4.81 -20.82 -21.44
CA LEU A 109 4.13 -19.64 -20.89
C LEU A 109 2.85 -20.00 -20.12
N MET A 110 2.12 -21.04 -20.53
CA MET A 110 0.98 -21.54 -19.76
C MET A 110 1.40 -22.17 -18.41
N VAL A 111 2.56 -22.84 -18.35
CA VAL A 111 3.13 -23.29 -17.07
C VAL A 111 3.54 -22.10 -16.19
N GLN A 112 4.23 -21.11 -16.75
CA GLN A 112 4.57 -19.87 -16.02
C GLN A 112 3.32 -19.09 -15.55
N LEU A 113 2.21 -19.19 -16.29
CA LEU A 113 0.94 -18.62 -15.90
C LEU A 113 0.34 -19.34 -14.69
N ASP A 114 0.30 -20.67 -14.67
CA ASP A 114 -0.16 -21.41 -13.48
C ASP A 114 0.72 -21.13 -12.24
N GLU A 115 2.05 -21.05 -12.42
CA GLU A 115 2.98 -20.66 -11.36
C GLU A 115 2.73 -19.23 -10.84
N ILE A 116 2.41 -18.27 -11.72
CA ILE A 116 2.15 -16.89 -11.30
C ILE A 116 0.80 -16.74 -10.60
N GLU A 117 -0.25 -17.45 -11.03
CA GLU A 117 -1.55 -17.46 -10.34
C GLU A 117 -1.42 -18.04 -8.92
N ASN A 118 -0.75 -19.19 -8.78
CA ASN A 118 -0.41 -19.77 -7.48
C ASN A 118 0.43 -18.83 -6.60
N THR A 119 1.29 -18.01 -7.22
CA THR A 119 2.08 -16.99 -6.52
C THR A 119 1.24 -15.78 -6.09
N ILE A 120 0.25 -15.39 -6.88
CA ILE A 120 -0.70 -14.31 -6.56
C ILE A 120 -1.56 -14.69 -5.35
N LEU A 121 -2.11 -15.91 -5.31
CA LEU A 121 -2.89 -16.42 -4.19
C LEU A 121 -2.11 -16.33 -2.86
N LYS A 122 -0.89 -16.89 -2.82
CA LYS A 122 -0.01 -16.83 -1.64
C LYS A 122 0.33 -15.39 -1.21
N ARG A 123 0.44 -14.47 -2.16
CA ARG A 123 0.71 -13.05 -1.86
C ARG A 123 -0.51 -12.32 -1.28
N ARG A 124 -1.74 -12.71 -1.66
CA ARG A 124 -2.98 -12.21 -1.03
C ARG A 124 -3.13 -12.68 0.39
N GLU A 125 -2.92 -13.96 0.66
CA GLU A 125 -2.91 -14.51 2.02
C GLU A 125 -1.90 -13.75 2.90
N ALA A 126 -0.68 -13.56 2.40
CA ALA A 126 0.38 -12.83 3.11
C ALA A 126 0.09 -11.33 3.30
N TYR A 127 -0.65 -10.70 2.37
CA TYR A 127 -1.13 -9.32 2.52
C TYR A 127 -2.26 -9.22 3.53
N ASN A 128 -3.29 -10.08 3.44
CA ASN A 128 -4.41 -10.12 4.36
C ASN A 128 -3.97 -10.42 5.79
N ALA A 129 -3.00 -11.32 5.98
CA ALA A 129 -2.37 -11.54 7.29
C ALA A 129 -1.65 -10.28 7.83
N ALA A 130 -0.92 -9.54 6.98
CA ALA A 130 -0.29 -8.28 7.39
C ALA A 130 -1.32 -7.19 7.74
N VAL A 131 -2.39 -7.08 6.94
CA VAL A 131 -3.54 -6.19 7.19
C VAL A 131 -4.21 -6.54 8.51
N GLN A 132 -4.45 -7.81 8.79
CA GLN A 132 -5.04 -8.29 10.05
C GLN A 132 -4.20 -7.88 11.26
N VAL A 133 -2.88 -8.15 11.23
CA VAL A 133 -1.97 -7.79 12.33
C VAL A 133 -1.88 -6.27 12.51
N TYR A 134 -1.84 -5.51 11.41
CA TYR A 134 -1.84 -4.05 11.44
C TYR A 134 -3.14 -3.48 12.02
N ASN A 135 -4.30 -3.86 11.48
CA ASN A 135 -5.61 -3.37 11.92
C ASN A 135 -5.92 -3.77 13.36
N SER A 136 -5.59 -5.01 13.77
CA SER A 136 -5.72 -5.46 15.16
C SER A 136 -4.83 -4.65 16.11
N THR A 137 -3.56 -4.42 15.74
CA THR A 137 -2.67 -3.58 16.55
C THR A 137 -3.17 -2.12 16.62
N ARG A 138 -3.60 -1.55 15.49
CA ARG A 138 -4.17 -0.20 15.38
C ARG A 138 -5.43 -0.02 16.23
N GLY A 139 -6.33 -1.01 16.24
CA GLY A 139 -7.57 -1.01 17.01
C GLY A 139 -7.38 -1.32 18.50
N SER A 140 -6.24 -1.91 18.90
CA SER A 140 -5.95 -2.22 20.29
C SER A 140 -5.73 -0.96 21.14
N ILE A 141 -6.06 -1.03 22.44
CA ILE A 141 -5.72 0.02 23.39
C ILE A 141 -4.20 0.02 23.65
N PRO A 142 -3.54 1.20 23.72
CA PRO A 142 -4.12 2.53 23.60
C PRO A 142 -3.97 3.14 22.18
N HIS A 143 -3.51 2.38 21.17
CA HIS A 143 -3.34 2.86 19.78
C HIS A 143 -4.62 3.51 19.23
N LEU A 144 -5.79 2.94 19.56
CA LEU A 144 -7.12 3.45 19.19
C LEU A 144 -7.30 4.98 19.42
N PHE A 145 -6.69 5.54 20.46
CA PHE A 145 -6.88 6.96 20.83
C PHE A 145 -6.09 7.95 19.97
N TYR A 146 -5.01 7.52 19.30
CA TYR A 146 -4.09 8.40 18.58
C TYR A 146 -3.71 7.92 17.17
N ALA A 147 -3.86 6.65 16.83
CA ALA A 147 -3.42 6.09 15.55
C ALA A 147 -3.94 6.89 14.35
N SER A 148 -5.26 7.08 14.25
CA SER A 148 -5.88 7.86 13.17
C SER A 148 -5.44 9.34 13.15
N LYS A 149 -5.18 9.94 14.32
CA LYS A 149 -4.68 11.33 14.44
C LYS A 149 -3.23 11.47 13.97
N LEU A 150 -2.43 10.41 14.10
CA LEU A 150 -1.05 10.33 13.62
C LEU A 150 -0.94 9.77 12.18
N GLY A 151 -2.04 9.70 11.42
CA GLY A 151 -2.04 9.28 10.02
C GLY A 151 -2.13 7.77 9.77
N PHE A 152 -2.25 6.95 10.82
CA PHE A 152 -2.45 5.50 10.71
C PHE A 152 -3.93 5.20 10.40
N VAL A 153 -4.27 5.32 9.13
CA VAL A 153 -5.56 4.90 8.55
C VAL A 153 -5.71 3.37 8.58
N GLU A 154 -6.93 2.88 8.43
CA GLU A 154 -7.20 1.45 8.32
C GLU A 154 -6.68 0.90 6.99
N ALA A 155 -6.19 -0.33 6.98
CA ALA A 155 -5.85 -1.03 5.75
C ALA A 155 -7.04 -1.88 5.30
N THR A 156 -7.45 -1.76 4.03
CA THR A 156 -8.46 -2.65 3.45
C THR A 156 -7.85 -4.03 3.19
N TYR A 157 -8.61 -5.09 3.44
CA TYR A 157 -8.24 -6.43 2.98
C TYR A 157 -8.27 -6.51 1.45
N PHE A 158 -7.55 -7.48 0.90
CA PHE A 158 -7.71 -7.91 -0.48
C PHE A 158 -8.93 -8.83 -0.52
N GLU A 159 -9.99 -8.37 -1.16
CA GLU A 159 -11.23 -9.11 -1.36
C GLU A 159 -11.40 -9.44 -2.85
N VAL A 160 -12.14 -10.50 -3.12
CA VAL A 160 -12.59 -10.85 -4.48
C VAL A 160 -14.03 -10.38 -4.56
N ASP A 161 -14.37 -9.54 -5.52
CA ASP A 161 -15.75 -9.06 -5.66
C ASP A 161 -16.69 -10.17 -6.20
N GLU A 162 -17.99 -9.92 -6.17
CA GLU A 162 -19.01 -10.89 -6.63
C GLU A 162 -18.86 -11.28 -8.11
N ASN A 163 -18.11 -10.51 -8.91
CA ASN A 163 -17.82 -10.79 -10.31
C ASN A 163 -16.48 -11.55 -10.51
N GLY A 164 -15.80 -11.92 -9.42
CA GLY A 164 -14.48 -12.54 -9.45
C GLY A 164 -13.35 -11.56 -9.77
N ILE A 165 -13.59 -10.24 -9.77
CA ILE A 165 -12.57 -9.24 -10.08
C ILE A 165 -11.74 -8.96 -8.82
N GLU A 166 -10.44 -8.96 -9.04
CA GLU A 166 -9.42 -8.94 -8.01
C GLU A 166 -9.14 -7.49 -7.58
N GLN A 167 -9.93 -6.97 -6.63
CA GLN A 167 -9.79 -5.58 -6.18
C GLN A 167 -8.68 -5.45 -5.13
N LEU A 168 -7.48 -5.12 -5.59
CA LEU A 168 -6.48 -4.50 -4.72
C LEU A 168 -7.02 -3.13 -4.28
N SER A 169 -6.79 -2.73 -3.03
CA SER A 169 -7.13 -1.40 -2.48
C SER A 169 -5.85 -0.68 -2.05
N SER A 170 -5.61 0.57 -2.49
CA SER A 170 -4.37 1.29 -2.19
C SER A 170 -4.24 1.62 -0.70
N PHE A 171 -3.28 1.00 -0.01
CA PHE A 171 -2.95 1.34 1.36
C PHE A 171 -1.83 2.36 1.41
N LYS A 172 -2.18 3.60 1.75
CA LYS A 172 -1.23 4.69 1.96
C LYS A 172 -1.37 5.25 3.37
N THR A 173 -0.23 5.53 4.00
CA THR A 173 -0.13 6.11 5.34
C THR A 173 0.58 7.45 5.22
N ASP A 174 -0.03 8.53 5.70
CA ASP A 174 0.55 9.89 5.70
C ASP A 174 1.24 10.24 7.03
N ASP A 175 1.57 9.22 7.84
CA ASP A 175 2.07 9.34 9.20
C ASP A 175 3.36 10.17 9.32
N GLY A 176 4.32 9.96 8.41
CA GLY A 176 5.56 10.74 8.38
C GLY A 176 5.35 12.23 8.07
N LYS A 177 4.33 12.57 7.26
CA LYS A 177 3.98 13.97 6.95
C LYS A 177 3.28 14.60 8.14
N ILE A 178 2.26 13.94 8.68
CA ILE A 178 1.46 14.42 9.81
C ILE A 178 2.32 14.61 11.06
N LEU A 179 3.27 13.71 11.32
CA LEU A 179 4.21 13.85 12.44
C LEU A 179 5.10 15.09 12.28
N ARG A 180 5.70 15.31 11.10
CA ARG A 180 6.54 16.48 10.82
C ARG A 180 5.77 17.78 10.95
N ASP A 181 4.58 17.85 10.35
CA ASP A 181 3.72 19.04 10.37
C ASP A 181 3.24 19.33 11.81
N THR A 182 2.99 18.29 12.61
CA THR A 182 2.63 18.41 14.04
C THR A 182 3.80 18.88 14.90
N MET A 183 4.99 18.31 14.72
CA MET A 183 6.20 18.72 15.43
C MET A 183 6.57 20.19 15.11
N GLY A 184 6.41 20.62 13.87
CA GLY A 184 6.58 22.02 13.47
C GLY A 184 5.66 22.98 14.22
N ARG A 185 4.36 22.66 14.32
CA ARG A 185 3.38 23.44 15.10
C ARG A 185 3.69 23.46 16.60
N MET A 186 4.11 22.34 17.17
CA MET A 186 4.50 22.28 18.59
C MET A 186 5.74 23.12 18.87
N ALA A 187 6.73 23.10 17.96
CA ALA A 187 7.94 23.93 18.07
C ALA A 187 7.62 25.43 17.96
N SER A 188 6.70 25.84 17.07
CA SER A 188 6.28 27.24 16.95
C SER A 188 5.48 27.71 18.17
N VAL A 189 4.55 26.89 18.70
CA VAL A 189 3.80 27.23 19.93
C VAL A 189 4.73 27.30 21.15
N ALA A 190 5.72 26.42 21.26
CA ALA A 190 6.72 26.46 22.32
C ALA A 190 7.56 27.75 22.26
N THR A 191 8.08 28.11 21.08
CA THR A 191 8.86 29.35 20.90
C THR A 191 8.00 30.61 21.08
N GLU A 192 6.74 30.62 20.65
CA GLU A 192 5.80 31.72 20.89
C GLU A 192 5.50 31.90 22.38
N ASN A 193 5.24 30.82 23.12
CA ASN A 193 4.98 30.88 24.55
C ASN A 193 6.23 31.29 25.35
N VAL A 194 7.42 30.80 24.99
CA VAL A 194 8.69 31.26 25.59
C VAL A 194 8.91 32.75 25.31
N LYS A 195 8.62 33.23 24.09
CA LYS A 195 8.70 34.66 23.74
C LYS A 195 7.71 35.51 24.53
N LYS A 196 6.47 35.04 24.72
CA LYS A 196 5.44 35.71 25.53
C LYS A 196 5.82 35.77 27.01
N ILE A 197 6.38 34.69 27.56
CA ILE A 197 6.88 34.66 28.95
C ILE A 197 8.03 35.66 29.09
N LYS A 198 9.03 35.60 28.20
CA LYS A 198 10.19 36.49 28.27
C LYS A 198 9.80 37.97 28.15
N GLY A 199 9.01 38.34 27.14
CA GLY A 199 8.54 39.72 26.98
C GLY A 199 7.62 40.21 28.11
N LYS A 200 7.01 39.31 28.88
CA LYS A 200 6.24 39.67 30.09
C LYS A 200 7.13 39.80 31.33
N THR A 201 8.24 39.06 31.40
CA THR A 201 9.29 39.27 32.41
C THR A 201 10.01 40.61 32.18
N ASP A 202 10.38 40.91 30.93
CA ASP A 202 11.06 42.16 30.57
C ASP A 202 10.20 43.37 30.99
N ASN A 203 8.91 43.43 30.58
CA ASN A 203 8.00 44.53 30.94
C ASN A 203 7.74 44.67 32.46
N ASN A 204 7.65 43.58 33.22
CA ASN A 204 7.46 43.64 34.67
C ASN A 204 8.68 44.19 35.41
N THR A 205 9.89 44.00 34.85
CA THR A 205 11.13 44.47 35.46
C THR A 205 11.30 45.99 35.29
N ASP A 206 10.77 46.54 34.19
CA ASP A 206 10.74 47.99 33.93
C ASP A 206 9.68 48.72 34.79
N GLU A 207 8.56 48.06 35.15
CA GLU A 207 7.56 48.65 36.06
C GLU A 207 8.00 48.64 37.54
N GLU A 208 8.69 47.59 38.00
CA GLU A 208 9.26 47.53 39.36
C GLU A 208 10.46 48.47 39.57
N ALA A 209 11.13 48.90 38.50
CA ALA A 209 12.25 49.86 38.56
C ALA A 209 11.82 51.33 38.57
N ASN A 210 10.51 51.62 38.53
CA ASN A 210 9.95 52.96 38.33
C ASN A 210 8.95 53.37 39.45
N GLN A 211 9.05 52.72 40.63
CA GLN A 211 8.38 53.06 41.89
C GLN A 211 9.43 53.28 43.00
#